data_AF-A0A2M8CFH0-F1
#
_entry.id   AF-A0A2M8CFH0-F1
#
_cell.length_a   1.000
_cell.length_b   1.000
_cell.length_c   1.000
_cell.angle_alpha   90.00
_cell.angle_beta   90.00
_cell.angle_gamma   90.00
#
_symmetry.space_group_name_H-M   'P 1'
#
loop_
_entity.id
_entity.type
_entity.pdbx_description
1 polymer ?
#
loop_
_entity_poly.entity_id
_entity_poly.type
_entity_poly.pdbx_seq_one_letter_code
_entity_poly.pdbx_strand_id
1 'polypeptide(L)'
;MVENIDNPQKKEKDNLDKKVKQNMFKIKHKILVLSNKGGVGKSAVAINLACALSGKTFKVGILDVDLHGPSVAKMLGFEGKRLQGNSEGIIPMSVSSNLVAISMASLIENSDSPLI
;
A
#
# COMPACT_ATOMS: atom_id res chain seq x y z
N MET A 1 34.35 -7.23 26.82
CA MET A 1 33.19 -8.15 26.68
C MET A 1 32.26 -7.77 27.82
N VAL A 2 31.13 -7.10 27.66
CA VAL A 2 30.09 -7.16 26.62
C VAL A 2 29.45 -5.76 26.54
N GLU A 3 29.18 -5.25 25.34
CA GLU A 3 28.42 -4.02 25.15
C GLU A 3 26.95 -4.26 25.53
N ASN A 4 26.49 -3.62 26.61
CA ASN A 4 25.07 -3.47 26.91
C ASN A 4 24.50 -2.39 25.97
N ILE A 5 23.76 -2.80 24.94
CA ILE A 5 23.03 -1.91 24.04
C ILE A 5 21.55 -2.30 24.06
N ASP A 6 20.86 -1.96 25.13
CA ASP A 6 19.40 -1.81 25.13
C ASP A 6 19.06 -0.48 24.42
N ASN A 7 19.18 -0.46 23.09
CA ASN A 7 18.77 0.70 22.28
C ASN A 7 17.25 0.62 22.01
N PRO A 8 16.43 1.52 22.55
CA PRO A 8 14.96 1.50 22.38
C PRO A 8 14.53 1.52 20.91
N GLN A 9 15.24 2.28 20.07
CA GLN A 9 14.95 2.41 18.64
C GLN A 9 15.14 1.09 17.89
N LYS A 10 16.12 0.26 18.31
CA LYS A 10 16.35 -1.06 17.73
C LYS A 10 15.22 -2.01 18.09
N LYS A 11 14.75 -1.97 19.33
CA LYS A 11 13.66 -2.81 19.84
C LYS A 11 12.32 -2.49 19.16
N GLU A 12 12.04 -1.22 18.90
CA GLU A 12 10.85 -0.79 18.14
C GLU A 12 10.89 -1.27 16.69
N LYS A 13 12.04 -1.11 16.01
CA LYS A 13 12.23 -1.62 14.64
C LYS A 13 12.07 -3.13 14.55
N ASP A 14 12.67 -3.87 15.49
CA ASP A 14 12.55 -5.34 15.55
C ASP A 14 11.09 -5.78 15.75
N ASN A 15 10.32 -5.04 16.56
CA ASN A 15 8.90 -5.30 16.76
C ASN A 15 8.07 -5.00 15.50
N LEU A 16 8.38 -3.89 14.80
CA LEU A 16 7.73 -3.55 13.54
C LEU A 16 7.99 -4.61 12.46
N ASP A 17 9.24 -5.05 12.30
CA ASP A 17 9.64 -6.08 11.34
C ASP A 17 8.92 -7.41 11.60
N LYS A 18 8.77 -7.79 12.89
CA LYS A 18 7.97 -8.96 13.28
C LYS A 18 6.51 -8.81 12.86
N LYS A 19 5.89 -7.65 13.10
CA LYS A 19 4.49 -7.38 12.72
C LYS A 19 4.30 -7.42 11.20
N VAL A 20 5.22 -6.83 10.44
CA VAL A 20 5.21 -6.88 8.97
C VAL A 20 5.32 -8.33 8.49
N LYS A 21 6.27 -9.11 9.03
CA LYS A 21 6.42 -10.54 8.67
C LYS A 21 5.14 -11.35 8.95
N GLN A 22 4.53 -11.15 10.11
CA GLN A 22 3.28 -11.84 10.48
C GLN A 22 2.11 -11.47 9.56
N ASN A 23 1.97 -10.19 9.19
CA ASN A 23 0.93 -9.75 8.27
C ASN A 23 1.17 -10.26 6.85
N MET A 24 2.41 -10.19 6.37
CA MET A 24 2.80 -10.68 5.05
C MET A 24 2.71 -12.20 4.92
N PHE A 25 2.83 -12.95 6.02
CA PHE A 25 2.64 -14.40 6.04
C PHE A 25 1.20 -14.81 5.68
N LYS A 26 0.20 -13.98 6.03
CA LYS A 26 -1.22 -14.22 5.71
C LYS A 26 -1.54 -14.05 4.22
N ILE A 27 -0.65 -13.40 3.46
CA ILE A 27 -0.83 -13.11 2.03
C ILE A 27 -0.24 -14.25 1.19
N LYS A 28 -1.12 -15.05 0.58
CA LYS A 28 -0.75 -16.24 -0.21
C LYS A 28 0.10 -15.90 -1.45
N HIS A 29 -0.28 -14.86 -2.19
CA HIS A 29 0.39 -14.44 -3.42
C HIS A 29 0.75 -12.96 -3.34
N LYS A 30 2.00 -12.64 -3.67
CA LYS A 30 2.55 -11.28 -3.64
C LYS A 30 3.05 -10.97 -5.04
N ILE A 31 2.41 -10.03 -5.71
CA ILE A 31 2.73 -9.67 -7.10
C ILE A 31 3.28 -8.25 -7.08
N LEU A 32 4.52 -8.10 -7.53
CA LEU A 32 5.17 -6.82 -7.66
C LEU A 32 5.11 -6.37 -9.12
N VAL A 33 4.48 -5.22 -9.37
CA VAL A 33 4.40 -4.63 -10.70
C VAL A 33 5.36 -3.44 -10.77
N LEU A 34 6.43 -3.57 -11.57
CA LEU A 34 7.50 -2.58 -11.69
C LEU A 34 7.55 -1.98 -13.09
N SER A 35 8.10 -0.79 -13.20
CA SER A 35 8.39 -0.13 -14.49
C SER A 35 9.62 0.76 -14.39
N ASN A 36 10.43 0.78 -15.46
CA ASN A 36 11.65 1.61 -15.52
C ASN A 36 11.41 3.07 -15.94
N LYS A 37 10.19 3.43 -16.34
CA LYS A 37 9.84 4.78 -16.82
C LYS A 37 8.42 5.14 -16.41
N GLY A 38 8.16 6.42 -16.20
CA GLY A 38 6.80 6.96 -16.02
C GLY A 38 5.98 6.84 -17.31
N GLY A 39 4.66 6.73 -17.17
CA GLY A 39 3.74 6.74 -18.32
C GLY A 39 3.58 5.43 -19.10
N VAL A 40 4.30 4.36 -18.75
CA VAL A 40 4.18 3.05 -19.43
C VAL A 40 2.93 2.24 -19.06
N GLY A 41 2.07 2.78 -18.20
CA GLY A 41 0.84 2.11 -17.78
C GLY A 41 0.98 1.10 -16.63
N LYS A 42 2.05 1.16 -15.82
CA LYS A 42 2.25 0.30 -14.63
C LYS A 42 0.98 0.19 -13.76
N SER A 43 0.44 1.34 -13.35
CA SER A 43 -0.75 1.37 -12.48
C SER A 43 -1.99 0.80 -13.18
N ALA A 44 -2.13 1.03 -14.48
CA ALA A 44 -3.20 0.43 -15.28
C ALA A 44 -3.11 -1.10 -15.30
N VAL A 45 -1.91 -1.66 -15.50
CA VAL A 45 -1.69 -3.12 -15.46
C VAL A 45 -1.99 -3.67 -14.06
N ALA A 46 -1.49 -3.03 -13.00
CA ALA A 46 -1.71 -3.47 -11.63
C ALA A 46 -3.21 -3.48 -11.25
N ILE A 47 -3.93 -2.42 -11.59
CA ILE A 47 -5.38 -2.30 -11.31
C ILE A 47 -6.17 -3.33 -12.10
N ASN A 48 -5.94 -3.46 -13.40
CA ASN A 48 -6.69 -4.42 -14.22
C ASN A 48 -6.45 -5.86 -13.75
N LEU A 49 -5.22 -6.20 -13.39
CA LEU A 49 -4.90 -7.50 -12.80
C LEU A 49 -5.66 -7.70 -11.47
N ALA A 50 -5.67 -6.70 -10.60
CA ALA A 50 -6.38 -6.76 -9.32
C ALA A 50 -7.90 -6.93 -9.51
N CYS A 51 -8.51 -6.16 -10.42
CA CYS A 51 -9.91 -6.27 -10.78
C CYS A 51 -10.25 -7.65 -11.36
N ALA A 52 -9.42 -8.18 -12.27
CA ALA A 52 -9.62 -9.49 -12.86
C ALA A 52 -9.54 -10.63 -11.82
N LEU A 53 -8.59 -10.55 -10.88
CA LEU A 53 -8.48 -11.51 -9.78
C LEU A 53 -9.66 -11.38 -8.81
N SER A 54 -10.08 -10.17 -8.48
CA SER A 54 -11.24 -9.93 -7.63
C SER A 54 -12.53 -10.48 -8.25
N GLY A 55 -12.72 -10.31 -9.56
CA GLY A 55 -13.83 -10.88 -10.33
C GLY A 55 -13.84 -12.41 -10.35
N LYS A 56 -12.70 -13.06 -10.11
CA LYS A 56 -12.58 -14.51 -9.89
C LYS A 56 -12.77 -14.91 -8.42
N THR A 57 -13.39 -14.07 -7.61
CA THR A 57 -13.69 -14.28 -6.17
C THR A 57 -12.49 -14.30 -5.23
N PHE A 58 -11.27 -13.99 -5.71
CA PHE A 58 -10.12 -13.86 -4.84
C PHE A 58 -10.21 -12.58 -3.99
N LYS A 59 -9.77 -12.65 -2.73
CA LYS A 59 -9.57 -11.47 -1.89
C LYS A 59 -8.29 -10.77 -2.33
N VAL A 60 -8.41 -9.56 -2.84
CA VAL A 60 -7.31 -8.80 -3.43
C VAL A 60 -7.13 -7.48 -2.69
N GLY A 61 -5.88 -7.16 -2.39
CA GLY A 61 -5.46 -5.83 -1.94
C GLY A 61 -4.49 -5.24 -2.95
N ILE A 62 -4.67 -3.96 -3.30
CA ILE A 62 -3.70 -3.18 -4.06
C ILE A 62 -3.06 -2.15 -3.13
N LEU A 63 -1.72 -2.08 -3.16
CA LEU A 63 -0.95 -1.08 -2.45
C LEU A 63 -0.16 -0.27 -3.49
N ASP A 64 -0.44 1.01 -3.55
CA ASP A 64 0.24 1.97 -4.41
C ASP A 64 1.18 2.84 -3.58
N VAL A 65 2.47 2.64 -3.79
CA VAL A 65 3.56 3.41 -3.18
C VAL A 65 4.04 4.54 -4.08
N ASP A 66 3.44 4.71 -5.26
CA ASP A 66 3.82 5.73 -6.22
C ASP A 66 3.08 7.04 -5.92
N LEU A 67 3.81 8.14 -6.05
CA LEU A 67 3.33 9.50 -5.80
C LEU A 67 3.16 10.27 -7.10
N HIS A 68 3.74 9.79 -8.20
CA HIS A 68 3.82 10.52 -9.46
C HIS A 68 2.97 9.84 -10.55
N GLY A 69 2.04 10.58 -11.15
CA GLY A 69 1.16 10.12 -12.24
C GLY A 69 -0.31 9.92 -11.81
N PRO A 70 -1.18 9.38 -12.69
CA PRO A 70 -2.54 9.00 -12.30
C PRO A 70 -2.46 7.91 -11.23
N SER A 71 -2.73 8.29 -9.98
CA SER A 71 -2.62 7.39 -8.84
C SER A 71 -3.66 6.28 -8.90
N VAL A 72 -3.43 5.20 -8.15
CA VAL A 72 -4.46 4.15 -7.98
C VAL A 72 -5.77 4.76 -7.44
N ALA A 73 -5.69 5.78 -6.60
CA ALA A 73 -6.87 6.51 -6.12
C ALA A 73 -7.68 7.15 -7.25
N LYS A 74 -7.02 7.81 -8.20
CA LYS A 74 -7.67 8.41 -9.37
C LYS A 74 -8.32 7.37 -10.27
N MET A 75 -7.58 6.31 -10.60
CA MET A 75 -8.07 5.27 -11.51
C MET A 75 -9.21 4.43 -10.92
N LEU A 76 -9.29 4.33 -9.59
CA LEU A 76 -10.35 3.60 -8.87
C LEU A 76 -11.45 4.51 -8.32
N GLY A 77 -11.45 5.81 -8.68
CA GLY A 77 -12.55 6.73 -8.36
C GLY A 77 -12.63 7.16 -6.88
N PHE A 78 -11.52 7.13 -6.16
CA PHE A 78 -11.43 7.61 -4.78
C PHE A 78 -10.37 8.70 -4.55
N GLU A 79 -9.93 9.37 -5.61
CA GLU A 79 -9.11 10.58 -5.51
C GLU A 79 -9.75 11.64 -4.58
N GLY A 80 -8.94 12.31 -3.77
CA GLY A 80 -9.40 13.26 -2.76
C GLY A 80 -10.02 12.64 -1.51
N LYS A 81 -10.31 11.33 -1.50
CA LYS A 81 -10.72 10.64 -0.27
C LYS A 81 -9.50 10.36 0.59
N ARG A 82 -9.59 10.75 1.86
CA ARG A 82 -8.55 10.49 2.86
C ARG A 82 -8.68 9.09 3.43
N LEU A 83 -7.55 8.39 3.49
CA LEU A 83 -7.46 7.14 4.23
C LEU A 83 -7.56 7.41 5.73
N GLN A 84 -8.27 6.53 6.44
CA GLN A 84 -8.37 6.59 7.89
C GLN A 84 -7.44 5.56 8.52
N GLY A 85 -6.95 5.87 9.72
CA GLY A 85 -6.15 4.96 10.51
C GLY A 85 -6.85 4.59 11.81
N ASN A 86 -6.52 3.43 12.35
CA ASN A 86 -6.86 3.00 13.70
C ASN A 86 -5.59 2.48 14.41
N SER A 87 -5.74 1.94 15.63
CA SER A 87 -4.65 1.37 16.41
C SER A 87 -3.94 0.18 15.74
N GLU A 88 -4.58 -0.48 14.79
CA GLU A 88 -4.02 -1.62 14.08
C GLU A 88 -3.28 -1.24 12.79
N GLY A 89 -3.69 -0.15 12.13
CA GLY A 89 -3.06 0.41 10.95
C GLY A 89 -4.02 1.24 10.08
N ILE A 90 -3.70 1.35 8.79
CA ILE A 90 -4.53 2.05 7.81
C ILE A 90 -5.73 1.16 7.43
N ILE A 91 -6.92 1.76 7.44
CA ILE A 91 -8.14 1.15 6.92
C ILE A 91 -8.16 1.37 5.40
N PRO A 92 -8.08 0.31 4.57
CA PRO A 92 -8.00 0.46 3.13
C PRO A 92 -9.36 0.89 2.54
N MET A 93 -9.32 1.58 1.40
CA MET A 93 -10.52 1.95 0.65
C MET A 93 -11.16 0.70 0.04
N SER A 94 -12.47 0.53 0.24
CA SER A 94 -13.22 -0.52 -0.47
C SER A 94 -13.47 -0.08 -1.91
N VAL A 95 -13.12 -0.94 -2.86
CA VAL A 95 -13.32 -0.74 -4.30
C VAL A 95 -14.44 -1.67 -4.79
N SER A 96 -14.46 -2.91 -4.28
CA SER A 96 -15.55 -3.87 -4.46
C SER A 96 -15.64 -4.78 -3.21
N SER A 97 -16.54 -5.76 -3.22
CA SER A 97 -16.69 -6.72 -2.12
C SER A 97 -15.41 -7.53 -1.82
N ASN A 98 -14.55 -7.73 -2.83
CA ASN A 98 -13.33 -8.53 -2.73
C ASN A 98 -12.06 -7.75 -3.12
N LEU A 99 -12.15 -6.44 -3.33
CA LEU A 99 -11.03 -5.59 -3.69
C LEU A 99 -10.96 -4.38 -2.76
N VAL A 100 -9.80 -4.23 -2.11
CA VAL A 100 -9.45 -3.06 -1.32
C VAL A 100 -8.18 -2.41 -1.83
N ALA A 101 -8.06 -1.10 -1.65
CA ALA A 101 -6.96 -0.31 -2.16
C ALA A 101 -6.38 0.67 -1.13
N ILE A 102 -5.07 0.82 -1.14
CA ILE A 102 -4.33 1.88 -0.46
C ILE A 102 -3.50 2.59 -1.53
N SER A 103 -3.51 3.92 -1.52
CA SER A 103 -2.63 4.73 -2.35
C SER A 103 -2.03 5.86 -1.52
N MET A 104 -0.74 6.11 -1.69
CA MET A 104 -0.05 7.22 -1.03
C MET A 104 -0.67 8.58 -1.34
N ALA A 105 -1.25 8.76 -2.53
CA ALA A 105 -1.97 9.98 -2.90
C ALA A 105 -3.16 10.29 -1.96
N SER A 106 -3.73 9.29 -1.29
CA SER A 106 -4.83 9.45 -0.32
C SER A 106 -4.35 9.73 1.12
N LEU A 107 -3.04 9.76 1.35
CA LEU A 107 -2.42 10.10 2.65
C LEU A 107 -1.92 11.55 2.71
N ILE A 108 -1.89 12.25 1.57
CA ILE A 108 -1.31 13.59 1.47
C ILE A 108 -2.44 14.62 1.50
N GLU A 109 -2.26 15.66 2.30
CA GLU A 109 -3.27 16.71 2.46
C GLU A 109 -3.35 17.66 1.27
N ASN A 110 -2.23 17.91 0.59
CA ASN A 110 -2.09 18.82 -0.55
C ASN A 110 -1.26 18.16 -1.66
N SER A 111 -1.81 18.04 -2.87
CA SER A 111 -1.12 17.42 -4.02
C SER A 111 0.14 18.17 -4.47
N ASP A 112 0.29 19.44 -4.07
CA ASP A 112 1.42 20.32 -4.42
C ASP A 112 2.46 20.49 -3.29
N SER A 113 2.25 19.86 -2.12
CA SER A 113 3.28 19.92 -1.08
C SER A 113 4.48 19.04 -1.46
N PRO A 114 5.71 19.59 -1.52
CA PRO A 114 6.90 18.78 -1.70
C PRO A 114 6.98 17.76 -0.57
N LEU A 115 7.10 16.49 -0.94
CA LEU A 115 7.38 15.43 0.02
C LEU A 115 8.90 15.39 0.19
N ILE A 116 9.37 15.91 1.33
CA ILE A 116 10.78 15.95 1.71
C ILE A 116 11.09 14.78 2.65
#